data_AF-A0A941UIJ0-F1
#
_entry.id   AF-A0A941UIJ0-F1
#
_cell.length_a   1.000
_cell.length_b   1.000
_cell.length_c   1.000
_cell.angle_alpha   90.00
_cell.angle_beta   90.00
_cell.angle_gamma   90.00
#
_symmetry.space_group_name_H-M   'P 1'
#
loop_
_entity.id
_entity.type
_entity.pdbx_description
1 polymer ?
#
loop_
_entity_poly.entity_id
_entity_poly.type
_entity_poly.pdbx_seq_one_letter_code
_entity_poly.pdbx_strand_id
1 'polypeptide(L)' 'MGNLNNIFNLVFGINLIVVGLVAVIVGIVSLVKRAEAVKKMTSIAYIIAGGAAVYFGVILSRSAYNM' A
#
# COMPACT_ATOMS: atom_id res chain seq x y z
N MET A 1 -7.56 -4.36 26.83
CA MET A 1 -7.77 -3.65 25.55
C MET A 1 -6.51 -3.57 24.69
N GLY A 2 -5.30 -3.48 25.25
CA GLY A 2 -4.05 -3.39 24.46
C GLY A 2 -3.82 -4.53 23.45
N ASN A 3 -4.01 -5.79 23.87
CA ASN A 3 -3.72 -6.95 22.98
C ASN A 3 -4.66 -7.04 21.76
N LEU A 4 -5.94 -6.67 21.93
CA LEU A 4 -6.92 -6.60 20.83
C LEU A 4 -6.59 -5.47 19.84
N ASN A 5 -6.16 -4.30 20.34
CA ASN A 5 -5.71 -3.20 19.48
C ASN A 5 -4.45 -3.58 18.70
N ASN A 6 -3.53 -4.34 19.30
CA ASN A 6 -2.30 -4.76 18.63
C ASN A 6 -2.59 -5.73 17.48
N ILE A 7 -3.47 -6.72 17.70
CA ILE A 7 -3.91 -7.64 16.64
C ILE A 7 -4.63 -6.87 15.53
N PHE A 8 -5.51 -5.92 15.87
CA PHE A 8 -6.21 -5.11 14.88
C PHE A 8 -5.24 -4.26 14.04
N ASN A 9 -4.29 -3.58 14.67
CA ASN A 9 -3.26 -2.80 13.99
C ASN A 9 -2.37 -3.66 13.08
N LEU A 10 -2.02 -4.87 13.53
CA LEU A 10 -1.26 -5.82 12.73
C LEU A 10 -2.04 -6.25 11.48
N VAL A 11 -3.31 -6.67 11.65
CA VAL A 11 -4.16 -7.10 10.54
C VAL A 11 -4.39 -5.95 9.56
N PHE A 12 -4.66 -4.75 10.06
CA PHE A 12 -4.86 -3.57 9.22
C PHE A 12 -3.57 -3.19 8.47
N GLY A 13 -2.41 -3.25 9.14
CA GLY A 13 -1.10 -3.01 8.55
C GLY A 13 -0.78 -4.00 7.42
N ILE A 14 -1.01 -5.30 7.63
CA ILE A 14 -0.83 -6.33 6.60
C ILE A 14 -1.76 -6.10 5.40
N ASN A 15 -3.04 -5.77 5.64
CA ASN A 15 -3.98 -5.46 4.56
C ASN A 15 -3.53 -4.25 3.73
N LEU A 16 -3.03 -3.19 4.39
CA LEU A 16 -2.46 -2.03 3.71
C LEU A 16 -1.26 -2.39 2.84
N ILE A 17 -0.38 -3.27 3.32
CA ILE A 17 0.76 -3.76 2.53
C ILE A 17 0.28 -4.50 1.29
N VAL A 18 -0.66 -5.43 1.43
CA VAL A 18 -1.18 -6.23 0.31
C VAL A 18 -1.84 -5.33 -0.74
N VAL A 19 -2.75 -4.45 -0.32
CA VAL A 19 -3.44 -3.52 -1.23
C VAL A 19 -2.45 -2.57 -1.89
N GLY A 20 -1.47 -2.06 -1.13
CA GLY A 20 -0.42 -1.19 -1.66
C GLY A 20 0.44 -1.86 -2.73
N LEU A 21 0.86 -3.12 -2.51
CA LEU A 21 1.61 -3.89 -3.50
C LEU A 21 0.79 -4.12 -4.78
N VAL A 22 -0.50 -4.46 -4.66
CA VAL A 22 -1.37 -4.59 -5.83
C VAL A 22 -1.48 -3.28 -6.60
N ALA A 23 -1.65 -2.15 -5.91
CA ALA A 23 -1.72 -0.83 -6.55
C ALA A 23 -0.41 -0.47 -7.28
N VAL A 24 0.75 -0.78 -6.70
CA VAL A 24 2.05 -0.61 -7.35
C VAL A 24 2.14 -1.45 -8.62
N ILE A 25 1.82 -2.74 -8.54
CA ILE A 25 1.90 -3.66 -9.68
C ILE A 25 0.96 -3.19 -10.81
N VAL A 26 -0.30 -2.86 -10.47
CA VAL A 26 -1.29 -2.38 -11.45
C VAL A 26 -0.85 -1.06 -12.08
N GLY A 27 -0.28 -0.15 -11.29
CA GLY A 27 0.28 1.10 -11.76
C GLY A 27 1.44 0.88 -12.75
N ILE A 28 2.38 0.00 -12.43
CA ILE A 28 3.51 -0.35 -13.32
C ILE A 28 3.00 -0.99 -14.61
N VAL A 29 2.13 -2.01 -14.53
CA VAL A 29 1.57 -2.69 -15.70
C VAL A 29 0.81 -1.70 -16.60
N SER A 30 0.06 -0.78 -16.00
CA SER A 30 -0.68 0.25 -16.72
C SER A 30 0.25 1.30 -17.35
N LEU A 31 1.37 1.63 -16.71
CA LEU A 31 2.36 2.55 -17.27
C LEU A 31 3.02 1.99 -18.53
N VAL A 32 3.34 0.69 -18.51
CA VAL A 32 3.96 -0.02 -19.66
C VAL A 32 2.99 -0.15 -20.84
N LYS A 33 1.69 -0.34 -20.58
CA LYS A 33 0.69 -0.61 -21.62
C LYS A 33 0.05 0.64 -22.25
N ARG A 34 0.19 1.83 -21.66
CA ARG A 34 -0.59 3.01 -22.07
C ARG A 34 0.29 4.10 -22.71
N ALA A 35 -0.02 4.44 -23.96
CA ALA A 35 0.71 5.46 -24.73
C ALA A 35 0.27 6.91 -24.42
N GLU A 36 -0.98 7.12 -23.99
CA GLU A 36 -1.53 8.45 -23.71
C GLU A 36 -1.02 9.04 -22.39
N ALA A 37 -0.57 10.30 -22.42
CA ALA A 37 0.02 11.00 -21.28
C ALA A 37 -0.91 11.09 -20.05
N VAL A 38 -2.22 11.31 -20.24
CA VAL A 38 -3.21 11.38 -19.16
C VAL A 38 -3.31 10.04 -18.42
N LYS A 39 -3.31 8.94 -19.17
CA LYS A 39 -3.37 7.61 -18.60
C LYS A 39 -2.08 7.20 -17.90
N LYS A 40 -0.92 7.75 -18.31
CA LYS A 40 0.36 7.58 -17.59
C LYS A 40 0.34 8.30 -16.25
N MET A 41 -0.25 9.48 -16.17
CA MET A 41 -0.37 10.23 -14.91
C MET A 41 -1.18 9.44 -13.86
N THR A 42 -2.29 8.81 -14.26
CA THR A 42 -3.06 7.92 -13.38
C THR A 42 -2.21 6.72 -12.92
N SER A 43 -1.46 6.08 -13.81
CA SER A 43 -0.57 4.98 -13.47
C SER A 43 0.49 5.38 -12.44
N ILE A 44 1.09 6.55 -12.60
CA ILE A 44 2.07 7.10 -11.65
C ILE A 44 1.41 7.35 -10.28
N ALA A 45 0.20 7.91 -10.27
CA ALA A 45 -0.55 8.10 -9.03
C ALA A 45 -0.82 6.77 -8.30
N TYR A 46 -1.16 5.70 -9.02
CA TYR A 46 -1.32 4.35 -8.44
C TYR A 46 -0.01 3.82 -7.83
N ILE A 47 1.13 4.06 -8.48
CA ILE A 47 2.45 3.65 -7.96
C ILE A 47 2.77 4.40 -6.66
N ILE A 48 2.57 5.72 -6.65
CA ILE A 48 2.85 6.55 -5.46
C ILE A 48 1.91 6.18 -4.31
N ALA A 49 0.60 6.08 -4.59
CA ALA A 49 -0.39 5.70 -3.58
C ALA A 49 -0.15 4.29 -3.04
N GLY A 50 0.20 3.35 -3.91
CA GLY A 50 0.55 1.99 -3.53
C GLY A 50 1.81 1.93 -2.67
N GLY A 51 2.87 2.66 -3.04
CA GLY A 51 4.09 2.77 -2.25
C GLY A 51 3.85 3.38 -0.86
N ALA A 52 3.04 4.44 -0.79
CA ALA A 52 2.64 5.03 0.48
C ALA A 52 1.83 4.06 1.36
N ALA A 53 0.88 3.33 0.77
CA ALA A 53 0.08 2.33 1.48
C ALA A 53 0.96 1.21 2.07
N VAL A 54 1.95 0.72 1.32
CA VAL A 54 2.94 -0.25 1.84
C VAL A 54 3.72 0.34 3.01
N TYR A 55 4.23 1.56 2.88
CA TYR A 55 4.99 2.23 3.93
C TYR A 55 4.19 2.37 5.23
N PHE A 56 2.96 2.89 5.15
CA PHE A 56 2.09 3.02 6.33
C PHE A 56 1.68 1.67 6.90
N GLY A 57 1.43 0.67 6.04
CA GLY A 57 1.14 -0.68 6.49
C GLY A 57 2.29 -1.32 7.27
N VAL A 58 3.54 -1.09 6.86
CA VAL A 58 4.73 -1.52 7.61
C VAL A 58 4.84 -0.80 8.96
N ILE A 59 4.58 0.51 9.02
CA ILE A 59 4.59 1.27 10.28
C ILE A 59 3.55 0.73 11.26
N LEU A 60 2.31 0.55 10.80
CA LEU A 60 1.22 0.00 11.62
C LEU A 60 1.55 -1.41 12.12
N SER A 61 2.11 -2.25 11.26
CA SER A 61 2.52 -3.61 11.63
C SER A 61 3.63 -3.57 12.68
N ARG A 62 4.65 -2.72 12.51
CA ARG A 62 5.74 -2.53 13.49
C ARG A 62 5.24 -2.00 14.83
N SER A 63 4.29 -1.06 14.82
CA SER A 63 3.70 -0.53 16.05
C SER A 63 2.98 -1.60 16.88
N ALA A 64 2.50 -2.67 16.26
CA ALA A 64 1.90 -3.79 16.97
C ALA A 64 2.92 -4.71 17.65
N TYR A 65 4.19 -4.72 17.18
CA TYR A 65 5.28 -5.56 17.73
C TYR A 65 6.20 -4.82 18.71
N ASN A 66 6.36 -3.50 18.56
CA ASN A 66 7.25 -2.69 19.41
C ASN A 66 6.61 -2.23 20.73
N MET A 67 5.62 -2.97 21.26
CA MET A 67 4.99 -2.71 22.56
C MET A 67 5.37 -3.75 23.59
#